data_AF-A0A392R8U6-F1
#
_entry.id   AF-A0A392R8U6-F1
#
_cell.length_a   1.000
_cell.length_b   1.000
_cell.length_c   1.000
_cell.angle_alpha   90.00
_cell.angle_beta   90.00
_cell.angle_gamma   90.00
#
_symmetry.space_group_name_H-M   'P 1'
#
loop_
_entity.id
_entity.type
_entity.pdbx_description
1 polymer ?
#
loop_
_entity_poly.entity_id
_entity_poly.type
_entity_poly.pdbx_seq_one_letter_code
_entity_poly.pdbx_strand_id
1 'polypeptide(L)' 'MQIMKNAAETLIPVTLELGGKDAFIVCEDVDVDHVAQIAVRAVLQSSGQNCAGAERLYVHRNIYPAFVSKVTKIIKSVTA' A
#
# COMPACT_ATOMS: atom_id res chain seq x y z
N MET A 1 -6.92 -15.90 15.28
CA MET A 1 -8.21 -15.93 14.54
C MET A 1 -9.38 -16.29 15.46
N GLN A 2 -9.89 -15.36 16.29
CA GLN A 2 -10.93 -15.69 17.30
C GLN A 2 -12.28 -16.04 16.67
N ILE A 3 -12.70 -15.30 15.63
CA ILE A 3 -13.97 -15.54 14.93
C ILE A 3 -14.03 -16.94 14.33
N MET A 4 -12.98 -17.38 13.63
CA MET A 4 -12.89 -18.73 13.06
C MET A 4 -12.96 -19.82 14.14
N LYS A 5 -12.30 -19.62 15.29
CA LYS A 5 -12.34 -20.58 16.41
C LYS A 5 -13.78 -20.80 16.89
N ASN A 6 -14.52 -19.71 17.10
CA ASN A 6 -15.92 -19.79 17.56
C ASN A 6 -16.83 -20.41 16.47
N ALA A 7 -16.64 -20.07 15.20
CA ALA A 7 -17.44 -20.60 14.09
C ALA A 7 -17.26 -22.12 13.90
N ALA A 8 -16.05 -22.63 14.19
CA ALA A 8 -15.75 -24.05 14.09
C ALA A 8 -16.55 -24.92 15.09
N GLU A 9 -16.99 -24.36 16.23
CA GLU A 9 -17.78 -25.09 17.24
C GLU A 9 -19.15 -25.55 16.71
N THR A 10 -19.69 -24.85 15.71
CA THR A 10 -21.01 -25.12 15.12
C THR A 10 -20.96 -25.34 13.61
N LEU A 11 -19.76 -25.57 13.05
CA LEU A 11 -19.51 -25.80 11.63
C LEU A 11 -20.04 -24.67 10.72
N ILE A 12 -20.03 -23.43 11.20
CA ILE A 12 -20.42 -22.27 10.42
C ILE A 12 -19.27 -21.89 9.46
N PRO A 13 -19.51 -21.84 8.14
CA PRO A 13 -18.50 -21.36 7.20
C PRO A 13 -18.22 -19.86 7.40
N VAL A 14 -16.96 -19.46 7.20
CA VAL A 14 -16.53 -18.06 7.35
C VAL A 14 -15.74 -17.58 6.14
N THR A 15 -15.90 -16.30 5.82
CA THR A 15 -15.06 -15.53 4.90
C THR A 15 -14.41 -14.40 5.69
N LEU A 16 -13.08 -14.29 5.65
CA LEU A 16 -12.32 -13.38 6.50
C LEU A 16 -11.34 -12.54 5.67
N GLU A 17 -11.57 -11.23 5.64
CA GLU A 17 -10.69 -10.22 5.03
C GLU A 17 -9.98 -9.45 6.15
N LEU A 18 -8.68 -9.67 6.33
CA LEU A 18 -7.96 -9.35 7.57
C LEU A 18 -6.84 -8.32 7.41
N GLY A 19 -6.83 -7.64 6.27
CA GLY A 19 -5.76 -6.73 5.88
C GLY A 19 -4.53 -7.45 5.34
N GLY A 20 -3.47 -6.68 5.15
CA GLY A 20 -2.24 -7.14 4.50
C GLY A 20 -1.02 -6.36 4.97
N LYS A 21 0.08 -6.61 4.27
CA LYS A 21 1.30 -5.80 4.35
C LYS A 21 1.72 -5.52 2.91
N ASP A 22 0.86 -4.80 2.19
CA ASP A 22 0.86 -4.86 0.74
C ASP A 22 2.09 -4.19 0.13
N ALA A 23 2.69 -4.93 -0.81
CA ALA A 23 3.89 -4.51 -1.51
C ALA A 23 3.53 -3.71 -2.76
N PHE A 24 4.20 -2.58 -2.94
CA PHE A 24 4.16 -1.77 -4.14
C PHE A 24 5.52 -1.87 -4.83
N ILE A 25 5.59 -2.60 -5.94
CA ILE A 25 6.83 -2.86 -6.67
C ILE A 25 6.94 -1.89 -7.85
N VAL A 26 8.04 -1.14 -7.91
CA VAL A 26 8.32 -0.14 -8.94
C VAL A 26 9.49 -0.63 -9.79
N CYS A 27 9.16 -1.08 -11.01
CA CYS A 27 10.14 -1.52 -12.01
C CYS A 27 10.89 -0.34 -12.64
N GLU A 28 11.99 -0.61 -13.35
CA GLU A 28 12.88 0.45 -13.85
C GLU A 28 12.35 1.23 -15.05
N ASP A 29 11.39 0.65 -15.77
CA ASP A 29 10.84 1.10 -17.05
C ASP A 29 9.57 1.96 -16.89
N VAL A 30 9.19 2.29 -15.65
CA VAL A 30 7.98 3.05 -15.38
C VAL A 30 8.19 4.55 -15.59
N ASP A 31 7.10 5.24 -15.89
CA ASP A 31 7.03 6.69 -15.70
C ASP A 31 7.04 7.02 -14.20
N VAL A 32 8.18 7.51 -13.72
CA VAL A 32 8.41 7.84 -12.31
C VAL A 32 7.47 8.92 -11.80
N ASP A 33 7.12 9.91 -12.62
CA ASP A 33 6.24 11.00 -12.22
C ASP A 33 4.80 10.50 -12.02
N HIS A 34 4.33 9.68 -12.96
CA HIS A 34 3.01 9.05 -12.85
C HIS A 34 2.93 8.09 -11.65
N VAL A 35 3.91 7.19 -11.50
CA VAL A 35 3.89 6.17 -10.44
C VAL A 35 4.07 6.80 -9.05
N ALA A 36 4.82 7.89 -8.91
CA ALA A 36 4.94 8.59 -7.64
C ALA A 36 3.59 9.14 -7.13
N GLN A 37 2.72 9.63 -8.02
CA GLN A 37 1.36 10.08 -7.65
C GLN A 37 0.50 8.91 -7.15
N ILE A 38 0.53 7.78 -7.87
CA ILE A 38 -0.19 6.58 -7.49
C ILE A 38 0.30 6.07 -6.13
N ALA A 39 1.61 6.01 -5.94
CA ALA A 39 2.22 5.55 -4.70
C ALA A 39 1.79 6.40 -3.49
N VAL A 40 1.83 7.73 -3.61
CA VAL A 40 1.38 8.63 -2.53
C VAL A 40 -0.09 8.43 -2.22
N ARG A 41 -0.96 8.33 -3.24
CA ARG A 41 -2.38 8.04 -3.03
C ARG A 41 -2.59 6.69 -2.35
N ALA A 42 -1.89 5.65 -2.80
CA ALA A 42 -2.01 4.29 -2.25
C ALA A 42 -1.62 4.22 -0.77
N VAL A 43 -0.70 5.07 -0.33
CA VAL A 43 -0.26 5.19 1.07
C VAL A 43 -1.19 6.09 1.89
N LEU A 44 -1.65 7.23 1.36
CA LEU A 44 -2.34 8.26 2.14
C LEU A 44 -3.87 8.21 2.05
N GLN A 45 -4.45 7.44 1.12
CA GLN A 45 -5.91 7.31 1.03
C GLN A 45 -6.48 6.84 2.38
N SER A 46 -7.53 7.52 2.85
CA SER A 46 -8.11 7.31 4.18
C SER A 46 -7.08 7.45 5.33
N SER A 47 -6.07 8.32 5.15
CA SER A 47 -4.93 8.46 6.07
C SER A 47 -4.15 7.16 6.28
N GLY A 48 -4.07 6.32 5.24
CA GLY A 48 -3.41 5.01 5.30
C GLY A 48 -4.23 3.91 5.97
N GLN A 49 -5.44 4.20 6.45
CA GLN A 49 -6.34 3.21 7.04
C GLN A 49 -7.12 2.49 5.93
N ASN A 50 -6.41 1.66 5.17
CA ASN A 50 -6.95 0.89 4.06
C ASN A 50 -6.35 -0.52 4.07
N CYS A 51 -7.19 -1.56 4.08
CA CYS A 51 -6.74 -2.95 4.12
C CYS A 51 -5.91 -3.38 2.89
N ALA A 52 -6.06 -2.67 1.77
CA ALA A 52 -5.32 -2.85 0.53
C ALA A 52 -4.41 -1.64 0.21
N GLY A 53 -4.06 -0.84 1.22
CA GLY A 53 -3.16 0.31 1.09
C GLY A 53 -1.71 -0.14 0.89
N ALA A 54 -0.92 0.64 0.15
CA ALA A 54 0.49 0.33 -0.01
C ALA A 54 1.24 0.59 1.31
N GLU A 55 1.91 -0.43 1.86
CA GLU A 55 2.63 -0.33 3.12
C GLU A 55 4.15 -0.52 2.96
N ARG A 56 4.58 -1.19 1.89
CA ARG A 56 5.99 -1.44 1.58
C ARG A 56 6.28 -1.13 0.12
N LEU A 57 7.16 -0.17 -0.14
CA LEU A 57 7.58 0.16 -1.50
C LEU A 57 8.93 -0.50 -1.80
N TYR A 58 8.98 -1.30 -2.87
CA TYR A 58 10.21 -1.87 -3.41
C TYR A 58 10.48 -1.20 -4.75
N VAL A 59 11.57 -0.43 -4.85
CA VAL A 59 11.85 0.39 -6.02
C VAL A 59 13.15 -0.05 -6.65
N HIS A 60 13.16 -0.21 -7.98
CA HIS A 60 14.36 -0.59 -8.70
C HIS A 60 15.49 0.43 -8.47
N ARG A 61 16.70 -0.07 -8.20
CA ARG A 61 17.85 0.76 -7.78
C ARG A 61 18.18 1.91 -8.74
N ASN A 62 17.96 1.71 -10.04
CA ASN A 62 18.31 2.69 -11.09
C ASN A 62 17.44 3.95 -11.01
N ILE A 63 16.20 3.81 -10.55
CA ILE A 63 15.22 4.91 -10.48
C ILE A 63 14.91 5.36 -9.04
N TYR A 64 15.43 4.65 -8.04
CA TYR A 64 15.18 4.91 -6.62
C TYR A 64 15.38 6.39 -6.22
N PRO A 65 16.50 7.06 -6.57
CA PRO A 65 16.71 8.45 -6.17
C PRO A 65 15.66 9.40 -6.77
N ALA A 66 15.33 9.19 -8.05
CA ALA A 66 14.32 10.00 -8.75
C ALA A 66 12.94 9.79 -8.12
N PHE A 67 12.56 8.53 -7.90
CA PHE A 67 11.28 8.18 -7.29
C PHE A 67 11.10 8.78 -5.88
N VAL A 68 12.10 8.63 -5.00
CA VAL A 68 12.06 9.19 -3.65
C VAL A 68 11.96 10.72 -3.69
N SER A 69 12.69 11.38 -4.60
CA SER A 69 12.60 12.83 -4.77
C SER A 69 11.19 13.27 -5.14
N LYS A 70 10.55 12.60 -6.12
CA LYS A 70 9.19 12.91 -6.56
C LYS A 70 8.17 12.66 -5.46
N VAL A 71 8.21 11.49 -4.80
CA VAL A 71 7.31 11.16 -3.68
C VAL A 71 7.43 12.18 -2.56
N THR A 72 8.65 12.55 -2.16
CA THR A 72 8.87 13.53 -1.09
C THR A 72 8.26 14.89 -1.44
N LYS A 73 8.42 15.34 -2.69
CA LYS A 73 7.83 16.60 -3.17
C LYS A 73 6.30 16.57 -3.09
N ILE A 74 5.69 15.47 -3.54
CA ILE A 74 4.23 15.31 -3.52
C ILE A 74 3.71 15.29 -2.08
N ILE A 75 4.31 14.49 -1.20
CA ILE A 75 3.91 14.40 0.23
C ILE A 75 3.95 15.76 0.90
N LYS A 76 4.99 16.56 0.68
CA LYS A 76 5.10 17.92 1.24
C LYS A 76 4.03 18.90 0.75
N SER A 77 3.37 18.59 -0.36
CA SER A 77 2.26 19.39 -0.89
C SER A 77 0.89 18.96 -0.36
N VAL A 78 0.80 17.81 0.33
CA VAL A 78 -0.44 17.33 0.94
C VAL A 78 -0.74 18.19 2.17
N THR A 79 -1.91 18.81 2.17
CA THR A 79 -2.45 19.57 3.31
C THR A 79 -3.55 18.78 4.01
N ALA A 80 -3.75 19.06 5.30
CA ALA A 80 -4.84 18.48 6.09
C ALA A 80 -6.21 19.04 5.69
#